data_AF-A0A1H0QP29-F1
#
_entry.id   AF-A0A1H0QP29-F1
#
_cell.length_a   1.000
_cell.length_b   1.000
_cell.length_c   1.000
_cell.angle_alpha   90.00
_cell.angle_beta   90.00
_cell.angle_gamma   90.00
#
_symmetry.space_group_name_H-M   'P 1'
#
loop_
_entity.id
_entity.type
_entity.pdbx_description
1 polymer ?
#
loop_
_entity_poly.entity_id
_entity_poly.type
_entity_poly.pdbx_seq_one_letter_code
_entity_poly.pdbx_strand_id
1 'polypeptide(L)'
;MPAVHLPRGALLAVVAAFVLGGCSTSTPGSSTPAASTASAVASPSAAASASRPPSTLGSSPVATTGAAEPSSTTSTIATPSPTASSSPTTTAPAYSATTSHSRTSSPASSSAEPTRTGDGVLPTDLKGVVYGYIKAVDVKASRLTLDKVDWFTGAAALKACEEDKVSHEAWVNGWCSKYYIRNVNPTLRVVSVSPHVSVTTLNGNGQVTGDLASLKRRIATVTGSGRTYRLTVHNGMVTTVTEIYSP
;
A
#
# COMPACT_ATOMS: atom_id res chain seq x y z
N MET A 1 -26.71 48.61 1.15
CA MET A 1 -25.80 48.23 2.24
C MET A 1 -24.83 47.17 1.72
N PRO A 2 -23.53 47.46 1.55
CA PRO A 2 -22.57 46.47 1.08
C PRO A 2 -22.06 45.59 2.23
N ALA A 3 -22.14 44.27 2.05
CA ALA A 3 -21.63 43.28 2.99
C ALA A 3 -20.11 43.12 2.81
N VAL A 4 -19.37 43.43 3.86
CA VAL A 4 -17.91 43.29 3.95
C VAL A 4 -17.56 41.81 4.09
N HIS A 5 -16.75 41.30 3.17
CA HIS A 5 -16.23 39.93 3.18
C HIS A 5 -14.89 39.91 3.94
N LEU A 6 -14.85 39.31 5.12
CA LEU A 6 -13.59 39.07 5.86
C LEU A 6 -12.92 37.76 5.40
N PRO A 7 -11.61 37.76 5.08
CA PRO A 7 -10.87 36.53 4.83
C PRO A 7 -10.56 35.81 6.15
N ARG A 8 -10.87 34.52 6.23
CA ARG A 8 -10.43 33.63 7.31
C ARG A 8 -8.94 33.33 7.13
N GLY A 9 -8.13 34.05 7.90
CA GLY A 9 -6.68 33.89 7.99
C GLY A 9 -6.26 32.58 8.66
N ALA A 10 -5.05 32.17 8.30
CA ALA A 10 -4.34 30.97 8.70
C ALA A 10 -4.14 30.87 10.22
N LEU A 11 -4.41 29.69 10.78
CA LEU A 11 -4.03 29.35 12.14
C LEU A 11 -2.63 28.70 12.10
N LEU A 12 -1.63 29.51 12.46
CA LEU A 12 -0.25 29.09 12.69
C LEU A 12 -0.20 28.23 13.97
N ALA A 13 0.22 26.96 13.86
CA ALA A 13 0.46 26.11 15.02
C ALA A 13 1.89 26.32 15.53
N VAL A 14 2.04 26.91 16.72
CA VAL A 14 3.30 26.98 17.46
C VAL A 14 3.45 25.67 18.25
N VAL A 15 4.41 24.84 17.84
CA VAL A 15 4.85 23.67 18.61
C VAL A 15 5.88 24.13 19.63
N ALA A 16 5.48 24.21 20.89
CA ALA A 16 6.40 24.35 22.00
C ALA A 16 7.04 22.98 22.31
N ALA A 17 8.36 22.92 22.16
CA ALA A 17 9.19 21.84 22.64
C ALA A 17 9.20 21.82 24.17
N PHE A 18 8.93 20.67 24.78
CA PHE A 18 9.34 20.37 26.15
C PHE A 18 10.19 19.11 26.16
N VAL A 19 11.42 19.32 26.59
CA VAL A 19 12.52 18.36 26.73
C VAL A 19 12.84 18.28 28.22
N LEU A 20 13.12 17.04 28.67
CA LEU A 20 13.73 16.60 29.94
C LEU A 20 12.85 16.44 31.19
N GLY A 21 12.95 15.24 31.77
CA GLY A 21 12.44 14.90 33.10
C GLY A 21 12.57 13.40 33.38
N GLY A 22 13.79 12.90 33.54
CA GLY A 22 14.04 11.56 34.08
C GLY A 22 13.97 11.56 35.60
N CYS A 23 13.38 10.51 36.18
CA CYS A 23 13.62 10.01 37.54
C CYS A 23 13.13 8.56 37.61
N SER A 24 14.05 7.60 37.53
CA SER A 24 13.79 6.19 37.88
C SER A 24 14.05 6.03 39.37
N THR A 25 13.00 5.76 40.16
CA THR A 25 13.12 5.38 41.57
C THR A 25 12.98 3.87 41.73
N SER A 26 14.02 3.28 42.32
CA SER A 26 14.17 1.89 42.72
C SER A 26 13.06 1.41 43.66
N THR A 27 12.69 0.13 43.58
CA THR A 27 12.03 -0.58 44.68
C THR A 27 12.63 -1.98 44.84
N PRO A 28 13.28 -2.28 45.98
CA PRO A 28 13.66 -3.63 46.37
C PRO A 28 12.54 -4.29 47.19
N GLY A 29 12.42 -5.62 47.13
CA GLY A 29 11.44 -6.33 47.95
C GLY A 29 11.40 -7.83 47.70
N SER A 30 12.40 -8.52 48.25
CA SER A 30 12.53 -9.97 48.31
C SER A 30 11.67 -10.54 49.45
N SER A 31 10.94 -11.62 49.21
CA SER A 31 10.61 -12.62 50.25
C SER A 31 10.09 -13.94 49.64
N THR A 32 11.00 -14.89 49.50
CA THR A 32 10.75 -16.35 49.60
C THR A 32 10.39 -16.69 51.06
N PRO A 33 9.70 -17.82 51.37
CA PRO A 33 10.41 -19.11 51.48
C PRO A 33 9.61 -20.40 51.15
N ALA A 34 10.40 -21.47 50.95
CA ALA A 34 10.17 -22.89 51.32
C ALA A 34 9.01 -23.68 50.66
N ALA A 35 9.12 -24.96 50.26
CA ALA A 35 10.22 -25.93 50.29
C ALA A 35 9.84 -27.16 49.44
N SER A 36 10.90 -27.89 49.01
CA SER A 36 10.98 -29.34 48.78
C SER A 36 10.09 -29.97 47.69
N THR A 37 10.64 -30.66 46.70
CA THR A 37 11.26 -31.99 46.91
C THR A 37 12.24 -32.32 45.77
N ALA A 38 13.35 -32.94 46.15
CA ALA A 38 14.47 -33.35 45.31
C ALA A 38 14.25 -34.69 44.60
N SER A 39 14.99 -34.89 43.49
CA SER A 39 15.76 -36.10 43.09
C SER A 39 15.92 -36.07 41.55
N ALA A 40 17.07 -35.69 40.99
CA ALA A 40 18.36 -36.39 40.89
C ALA A 40 18.46 -37.35 39.68
N VAL A 41 19.64 -37.27 39.06
CA VAL A 41 20.40 -38.32 38.33
C VAL A 41 20.49 -38.25 36.79
N ALA A 42 21.76 -38.11 36.38
CA ALA A 42 22.47 -38.62 35.19
C ALA A 42 22.44 -37.88 33.84
N SER A 43 23.57 -37.22 33.56
CA SER A 43 24.24 -37.28 32.25
C SER A 43 24.81 -38.68 31.99
N PRO A 44 24.93 -39.11 30.72
CA PRO A 44 26.29 -39.12 30.14
C PRO A 44 26.40 -38.74 28.65
N SER A 45 27.59 -38.28 28.31
CA SER A 45 28.17 -38.15 26.97
C SER A 45 28.11 -39.44 26.15
N ALA A 46 27.90 -39.31 24.84
CA ALA A 46 28.42 -40.25 23.85
C ALA A 46 28.83 -39.50 22.57
N ALA A 47 30.12 -39.61 22.26
CA ALA A 47 30.73 -39.23 21.00
C ALA A 47 30.41 -40.27 19.91
N ALA A 48 30.30 -39.85 18.66
CA ALA A 48 30.47 -40.73 17.51
C ALA A 48 31.16 -39.98 16.36
N SER A 49 32.37 -40.43 16.06
CA SER A 49 33.19 -40.05 14.92
C SER A 49 32.74 -40.74 13.63
N ALA A 50 32.88 -39.98 12.54
CA ALA A 50 33.36 -40.36 11.20
C ALA A 50 32.68 -41.48 10.40
N SER A 51 32.24 -41.15 9.17
CA SER A 51 32.85 -41.68 7.94
C SER A 51 32.33 -40.95 6.68
N ARG A 52 33.28 -40.49 5.86
CA ARG A 52 33.13 -39.97 4.48
C ARG A 52 33.35 -41.15 3.52
N PRO A 53 32.83 -41.16 2.27
CA PRO A 53 33.70 -40.95 1.10
C PRO A 53 32.94 -40.32 -0.11
N PRO A 54 33.40 -40.40 -1.38
CA PRO A 54 34.39 -39.52 -2.00
C PRO A 54 33.86 -38.75 -3.25
N SER A 55 34.73 -37.86 -3.74
CA SER A 55 34.61 -37.05 -4.95
C SER A 55 34.33 -37.82 -6.24
N THR A 56 33.57 -37.22 -7.16
CA THR A 56 33.56 -37.58 -8.59
C THR A 56 34.01 -36.36 -9.41
N LEU A 57 35.29 -36.41 -9.81
CA LEU A 57 35.85 -35.65 -10.93
C LEU A 57 35.53 -36.43 -12.21
N GLY A 58 34.82 -35.80 -13.14
CA GLY A 58 34.59 -36.30 -14.49
C GLY A 58 34.94 -35.23 -15.49
N SER A 59 36.14 -35.33 -16.07
CA SER A 59 36.60 -34.50 -17.19
C SER A 59 36.01 -35.00 -18.52
N SER A 60 35.61 -34.03 -19.36
CA SER A 60 35.67 -33.88 -20.84
C SER A 60 36.21 -35.05 -21.70
N PRO A 61 35.89 -35.19 -23.02
CA PRO A 61 35.71 -34.08 -23.98
C PRO A 61 34.72 -34.30 -25.18
N VAL A 62 34.33 -33.23 -25.87
CA VAL A 62 34.30 -33.23 -27.35
C VAL A 62 34.23 -31.80 -27.90
N ALA A 63 35.12 -31.55 -28.86
CA ALA A 63 35.18 -30.34 -29.66
C ALA A 63 34.07 -30.36 -30.72
N THR A 64 33.47 -29.21 -31.00
CA THR A 64 33.02 -28.89 -32.36
C THR A 64 33.16 -27.39 -32.58
N THR A 65 34.14 -27.09 -33.40
CA THR A 65 34.37 -25.85 -34.14
C THR A 65 33.14 -25.53 -34.99
N GLY A 66 32.61 -24.31 -34.85
CA GLY A 66 31.55 -23.79 -35.71
C GLY A 66 31.57 -22.27 -35.68
N ALA A 67 32.36 -21.70 -36.57
CA ALA A 67 32.38 -20.27 -36.87
C ALA A 67 31.11 -19.88 -37.66
N ALA A 68 30.43 -18.83 -37.19
CA ALA A 68 29.55 -17.95 -37.98
C ALA A 68 29.20 -16.75 -37.06
N GLU A 69 29.95 -15.67 -37.12
CA GLU A 69 29.64 -14.46 -37.90
C GLU A 69 28.60 -13.54 -37.20
N PRO A 70 29.02 -12.36 -36.69
CA PRO A 70 28.11 -11.35 -36.15
C PRO A 70 27.54 -10.49 -37.29
N SER A 71 26.43 -10.92 -37.88
CA SER A 71 25.65 -10.06 -38.77
C SER A 71 24.78 -9.10 -37.95
N SER A 72 25.30 -7.89 -37.81
CA SER A 72 24.62 -6.71 -37.30
C SER A 72 23.51 -6.31 -38.27
N THR A 73 22.24 -6.49 -37.88
CA THR A 73 21.11 -5.89 -38.61
C THR A 73 20.63 -4.64 -37.87
N THR A 74 21.25 -3.53 -38.24
CA THR A 74 20.76 -2.18 -38.01
C THR A 74 19.40 -2.03 -38.69
N SER A 75 18.31 -2.10 -37.93
CA SER A 75 17.00 -1.67 -38.41
C SER A 75 16.89 -0.17 -38.24
N THR A 76 17.22 0.55 -39.31
CA THR A 76 16.88 1.96 -39.51
C THR A 76 15.36 2.07 -39.62
N ILE A 77 14.70 2.42 -38.50
CA ILE A 77 13.29 2.83 -38.55
C ILE A 77 13.26 4.25 -39.10
N ALA A 78 12.62 4.38 -40.25
CA ALA A 78 12.41 5.64 -40.95
C ALA A 78 11.67 6.65 -40.06
N THR A 79 12.23 7.85 -40.02
CA THR A 79 11.66 9.09 -39.50
C THR A 79 10.35 9.41 -40.23
N PRO A 80 9.18 9.44 -39.56
CA PRO A 80 8.02 10.11 -40.13
C PRO A 80 8.22 11.62 -40.07
N SER A 81 8.14 12.23 -41.25
CA SER A 81 8.17 13.67 -41.49
C SER A 81 7.10 14.41 -40.66
N PRO A 82 7.40 15.57 -40.05
CA PRO A 82 6.39 16.42 -39.43
C PRO A 82 5.57 17.14 -40.51
N THR A 83 4.37 16.65 -40.80
CA THR A 83 3.38 17.43 -41.55
C THR A 83 2.91 18.59 -40.67
N ALA A 84 3.33 19.78 -41.06
CA ALA A 84 2.87 21.04 -40.52
C ALA A 84 1.38 21.27 -40.80
N SER A 85 0.79 22.08 -39.91
CA SER A 85 -0.21 23.09 -40.22
C SER A 85 -1.60 22.62 -40.64
N SER A 86 -2.58 22.84 -39.76
CA SER A 86 -3.68 23.79 -40.05
C SER A 86 -4.58 23.96 -38.83
N SER A 87 -4.60 25.17 -38.30
CA SER A 87 -5.66 25.68 -37.43
C SER A 87 -6.92 25.97 -38.25
N PRO A 88 -8.11 25.65 -37.71
CA PRO A 88 -9.29 26.50 -37.93
C PRO A 88 -9.83 26.98 -36.57
N THR A 89 -9.73 28.27 -36.30
CA THR A 89 -10.77 29.29 -36.55
C THR A 89 -11.97 29.15 -35.61
N THR A 90 -11.96 30.03 -34.62
CA THR A 90 -13.09 30.54 -33.83
C THR A 90 -14.32 30.79 -34.69
N THR A 91 -15.48 30.27 -34.26
CA THR A 91 -16.78 30.88 -34.58
C THR A 91 -17.72 30.64 -33.41
N ALA A 92 -18.02 31.72 -32.70
CA ALA A 92 -19.12 31.78 -31.74
C ALA A 92 -20.41 32.10 -32.49
N PRO A 93 -21.51 31.38 -32.21
CA PRO A 93 -22.85 31.91 -32.41
C PRO A 93 -23.47 32.32 -31.08
N ALA A 94 -23.79 33.61 -30.98
CA ALA A 94 -24.77 34.12 -30.04
C ALA A 94 -26.18 33.73 -30.52
N TYR A 95 -26.93 33.00 -29.70
CA TYR A 95 -28.38 32.90 -29.84
C TYR A 95 -29.03 33.06 -28.48
N SER A 96 -29.73 34.18 -28.32
CA SER A 96 -30.78 34.35 -27.33
C SER A 96 -32.01 33.58 -27.80
N ALA A 97 -32.55 32.71 -26.96
CA ALA A 97 -33.89 32.18 -27.10
C ALA A 97 -34.55 32.09 -25.72
N THR A 98 -35.48 33.02 -25.49
CA THR A 98 -36.45 32.99 -24.41
C THR A 98 -37.54 31.98 -24.76
N THR A 99 -37.70 30.94 -23.95
CA THR A 99 -38.90 30.09 -23.94
C THR A 99 -39.34 29.82 -22.51
N SER A 100 -40.51 30.36 -22.18
CA SER A 100 -41.31 30.02 -21.01
C SER A 100 -42.08 28.72 -21.24
N HIS A 101 -42.61 28.16 -20.14
CA HIS A 101 -43.54 27.00 -20.02
C HIS A 101 -42.81 25.63 -20.01
N SER A 102 -43.05 24.67 -19.10
CA SER A 102 -44.12 24.44 -18.11
C SER A 102 -43.55 23.64 -16.94
N ARG A 103 -44.09 23.85 -15.74
CA ARG A 103 -43.82 23.02 -14.56
C ARG A 103 -44.36 21.60 -14.81
N THR A 104 -43.47 20.66 -15.04
CA THR A 104 -43.73 19.24 -14.82
C THR A 104 -43.19 18.89 -13.44
N SER A 105 -44.11 18.65 -12.51
CA SER A 105 -43.84 18.08 -11.19
C SER A 105 -43.09 16.76 -11.35
N SER A 106 -41.78 16.79 -11.07
CA SER A 106 -40.96 15.60 -10.93
C SER A 106 -41.51 14.77 -9.77
N PRO A 107 -41.78 13.46 -9.95
CA PRO A 107 -42.03 12.59 -8.82
C PRO A 107 -40.81 12.65 -7.93
N ALA A 108 -41.05 12.79 -6.62
CA ALA A 108 -40.03 12.77 -5.59
C ALA A 108 -39.10 11.59 -5.86
N SER A 109 -37.83 11.88 -6.18
CA SER A 109 -36.77 10.90 -6.11
C SER A 109 -36.79 10.37 -4.71
N SER A 110 -37.33 9.16 -4.60
CA SER A 110 -37.24 8.33 -3.42
C SER A 110 -35.79 8.35 -2.98
N SER A 111 -35.55 9.07 -1.89
CA SER A 111 -34.31 9.04 -1.16
C SER A 111 -34.13 7.59 -0.76
N ALA A 112 -33.38 6.84 -1.57
CA ALA A 112 -32.92 5.52 -1.20
C ALA A 112 -32.01 5.73 0.00
N GLU A 113 -32.62 5.68 1.18
CA GLU A 113 -31.96 5.61 2.45
C GLU A 113 -30.89 4.51 2.33
N PRO A 114 -29.60 4.82 2.55
CA PRO A 114 -28.58 3.80 2.47
C PRO A 114 -28.97 2.73 3.47
N THR A 115 -29.32 1.55 2.97
CA THR A 115 -29.64 0.36 3.76
C THR A 115 -28.62 0.29 4.88
N ARG A 116 -29.09 0.56 6.11
CA ARG A 116 -28.28 0.60 7.32
C ARG A 116 -27.63 -0.77 7.42
N THR A 117 -26.37 -0.83 6.99
CA THR A 117 -25.56 -2.03 7.09
C THR A 117 -25.47 -2.28 8.59
N GLY A 118 -25.93 -3.45 9.05
CA GLY A 118 -26.32 -3.71 10.44
C GLY A 118 -25.34 -3.21 11.51
N ASP A 119 -25.82 -3.11 12.76
CA ASP A 119 -25.30 -2.40 13.95
C ASP A 119 -23.79 -2.47 14.32
N GLY A 120 -22.89 -2.97 13.47
CA GLY A 120 -21.43 -3.00 13.65
C GLY A 120 -20.59 -2.41 12.51
N VAL A 121 -21.18 -1.87 11.42
CA VAL A 121 -20.40 -1.32 10.30
C VAL A 121 -20.12 0.17 10.47
N LEU A 122 -18.85 0.53 10.52
CA LEU A 122 -18.45 1.93 10.54
C LEU A 122 -18.71 2.58 9.17
N PRO A 123 -19.29 3.79 9.14
CA PRO A 123 -19.36 4.58 7.91
C PRO A 123 -17.97 4.78 7.31
N THR A 124 -17.83 4.57 6.00
CA THR A 124 -16.59 4.83 5.27
C THR A 124 -16.86 5.34 3.86
N ASP A 125 -16.02 6.26 3.41
CA ASP A 125 -15.92 6.77 2.05
C ASP A 125 -15.24 5.78 1.10
N LEU A 126 -14.59 4.73 1.63
CA LEU A 126 -13.89 3.73 0.82
C LEU A 126 -14.88 2.80 0.10
N LYS A 127 -14.64 2.54 -1.19
CA LYS A 127 -15.43 1.65 -2.06
C LYS A 127 -14.51 0.96 -3.07
N GLY A 128 -14.85 -0.27 -3.45
CA GLY A 128 -14.14 -0.99 -4.51
C GLY A 128 -12.71 -1.37 -4.13
N VAL A 129 -11.80 -1.35 -5.11
CA VAL A 129 -10.39 -1.64 -4.88
C VAL A 129 -9.68 -0.37 -4.39
N VAL A 130 -9.03 -0.47 -3.23
CA VAL A 130 -8.27 0.62 -2.61
C VAL A 130 -6.87 0.15 -2.25
N TYR A 131 -5.93 1.09 -2.20
CA TYR A 131 -4.53 0.83 -1.86
C TYR A 131 -4.15 1.63 -0.63
N GLY A 132 -3.23 1.10 0.19
CA GLY A 132 -2.79 1.82 1.38
C GLY A 132 -1.84 1.05 2.27
N TYR A 133 -1.38 1.73 3.32
CA TYR A 133 -0.63 1.15 4.42
C TYR A 133 -1.56 0.85 5.58
N ILE A 134 -1.57 -0.40 6.03
CA ILE A 134 -2.33 -0.78 7.23
C ILE A 134 -1.49 -0.41 8.45
N LYS A 135 -1.94 0.58 9.22
CA LYS A 135 -1.23 1.12 10.39
C LYS A 135 -1.58 0.39 11.69
N ALA A 136 -2.80 -0.13 11.78
CA ALA A 136 -3.26 -0.88 12.94
C ALA A 136 -4.33 -1.90 12.56
N VAL A 137 -4.40 -2.97 13.34
CA VAL A 137 -5.41 -4.02 13.23
C VAL A 137 -5.97 -4.30 14.62
N ASP A 138 -7.28 -4.12 14.78
CA ASP A 138 -8.03 -4.54 15.95
C ASP A 138 -8.81 -5.82 15.61
N VAL A 139 -8.27 -6.94 16.08
CA VAL A 139 -8.85 -8.26 15.85
C VAL A 139 -10.17 -8.43 16.61
N LYS A 140 -10.29 -7.84 17.80
CA LYS A 140 -11.49 -7.99 18.65
C LYS A 140 -12.66 -7.20 18.08
N ALA A 141 -12.38 -6.00 17.58
CA ALA A 141 -13.41 -5.14 16.98
C ALA A 141 -13.61 -5.40 15.48
N SER A 142 -12.87 -6.33 14.87
CA SER A 142 -12.85 -6.56 13.41
C SER A 142 -12.66 -5.26 12.62
N ARG A 143 -11.61 -4.50 12.95
CA ARG A 143 -11.30 -3.20 12.33
C ARG A 143 -9.85 -3.12 11.87
N LEU A 144 -9.63 -2.32 10.84
CA LEU A 144 -8.29 -1.88 10.45
C LEU A 144 -8.21 -0.37 10.32
N THR A 145 -7.04 0.17 10.61
CA THR A 145 -6.69 1.58 10.37
C THR A 145 -5.83 1.66 9.11
N LEU A 146 -6.37 2.29 8.07
CA LEU A 146 -5.75 2.43 6.75
C LEU A 146 -5.28 3.86 6.52
N ASP A 147 -4.05 4.00 6.08
CA ASP A 147 -3.51 5.20 5.43
C ASP A 147 -3.63 4.99 3.91
N LYS A 148 -4.64 5.61 3.30
CA LYS A 148 -4.96 5.38 1.88
C LYS A 148 -3.91 6.06 1.01
N VAL A 149 -3.46 5.36 -0.02
CA VAL A 149 -2.58 5.91 -1.06
C VAL A 149 -3.20 5.70 -2.43
N ASP A 150 -2.76 6.52 -3.37
CA ASP A 150 -3.01 6.28 -4.78
C ASP A 150 -1.86 5.41 -5.32
N TRP A 151 -2.23 4.34 -6.02
CA TRP A 151 -1.30 3.39 -6.63
C TRP A 151 -1.41 3.50 -8.15
N PHE A 152 -0.30 3.85 -8.79
CA PHE A 152 -0.20 4.00 -10.23
C PHE A 152 0.73 2.93 -10.81
N THR A 153 0.49 2.52 -12.05
CA THR A 153 1.35 1.59 -12.80
C THR A 153 1.56 2.08 -14.24
N GLY A 154 2.63 1.61 -14.88
CA GLY A 154 2.94 1.90 -16.28
C GLY A 154 3.01 3.40 -16.59
N ALA A 155 2.38 3.84 -17.69
CA ALA A 155 2.38 5.24 -18.11
C ALA A 155 1.77 6.20 -17.08
N ALA A 156 0.78 5.74 -16.29
CA ALA A 156 0.18 6.56 -15.24
C ALA A 156 1.15 6.78 -14.07
N ALA A 157 1.99 5.79 -13.75
CA ALA A 157 3.04 5.94 -12.74
C ALA A 157 4.08 6.97 -13.17
N LEU A 158 4.50 6.91 -14.43
CA LEU A 158 5.51 7.80 -14.98
C LEU A 158 5.01 9.25 -15.00
N LYS A 159 3.77 9.46 -15.46
CA LYS A 159 3.09 10.76 -15.39
C LYS A 159 2.99 11.28 -13.95
N ALA A 160 2.59 10.44 -13.00
CA ALA A 160 2.47 10.85 -11.61
C ALA A 160 3.83 11.22 -10.97
N CYS A 161 4.90 10.49 -11.31
CA CYS A 161 6.27 10.86 -10.91
C CYS A 161 6.69 12.23 -11.45
N GLU A 162 6.40 12.51 -12.73
CA GLU A 162 6.73 13.78 -13.39
C GLU A 162 5.95 14.98 -12.82
N GLU A 163 4.67 14.76 -12.49
CA GLU A 163 3.83 15.73 -11.79
C GLU A 163 4.43 16.10 -10.43
N ASP A 164 4.93 15.11 -9.70
CA ASP A 164 5.52 15.29 -8.36
C ASP A 164 7.00 15.74 -8.39
N LYS A 165 7.56 15.96 -9.58
CA LYS A 165 8.95 16.41 -9.79
C LYS A 165 9.98 15.52 -9.09
N VAL A 166 9.70 14.22 -9.03
CA VAL A 166 10.65 13.22 -8.52
C VAL A 166 11.91 13.29 -9.38
N SER A 167 13.08 13.49 -8.75
CA SER A 167 14.32 13.69 -9.48
C SER A 167 14.72 12.45 -10.28
N HIS A 168 15.41 12.64 -11.41
CA HIS A 168 15.82 11.54 -12.28
C HIS A 168 16.81 10.60 -11.57
N GLU A 169 17.59 11.13 -10.62
CA GLU A 169 18.48 10.34 -9.75
C GLU A 169 17.71 9.51 -8.72
N ALA A 170 16.43 9.80 -8.46
CA ALA A 170 15.59 8.88 -7.70
C ALA A 170 15.07 7.73 -8.60
N TRP A 171 15.14 7.87 -9.94
CA TRP A 171 14.65 6.89 -10.91
C TRP A 171 15.66 5.78 -11.24
N VAL A 172 16.81 5.71 -10.57
CA VAL A 172 17.93 4.81 -10.95
C VAL A 172 17.52 3.34 -11.10
N ASN A 173 16.45 2.92 -10.41
CA ASN A 173 15.94 1.54 -10.43
C ASN A 173 14.69 1.35 -11.32
N GLY A 174 14.30 2.38 -12.08
CA GLY A 174 13.13 2.35 -12.96
C GLY A 174 11.80 2.14 -12.22
N TRP A 175 11.71 2.48 -10.93
CA TRP A 175 10.48 2.27 -10.17
C TRP A 175 9.34 3.13 -10.72
N CYS A 176 9.59 4.41 -11.07
CA CYS A 176 8.61 5.31 -11.69
C CYS A 176 7.99 4.78 -12.99
N SER A 177 8.67 3.91 -13.74
CA SER A 177 8.10 3.28 -14.94
C SER A 177 7.33 1.99 -14.64
N LYS A 178 7.53 1.40 -13.45
CA LYS A 178 6.85 0.18 -12.99
C LYS A 178 5.63 0.50 -12.12
N TYR A 179 5.83 1.26 -11.05
CA TYR A 179 4.82 1.66 -10.09
C TYR A 179 5.14 3.01 -9.44
N TYR A 180 4.11 3.74 -9.04
CA TYR A 180 4.25 4.96 -8.25
C TYR A 180 3.19 4.99 -7.16
N ILE A 181 3.59 5.38 -5.95
CA ILE A 181 2.70 5.50 -4.80
C ILE A 181 2.68 6.96 -4.37
N ARG A 182 1.49 7.57 -4.33
CA ARG A 182 1.29 8.94 -3.88
C ARG A 182 0.35 8.95 -2.68
N ASN A 183 0.75 9.59 -1.59
CA ASN A 183 -0.13 9.86 -0.47
C ASN A 183 -0.58 11.33 -0.49
N VAL A 184 -1.65 11.63 -1.24
CA VAL A 184 -2.23 12.97 -1.32
C VAL A 184 -3.02 13.36 -0.07
N ASN A 185 -3.42 12.38 0.76
CA ASN A 185 -4.23 12.62 1.94
C ASN A 185 -3.90 11.59 3.03
N PRO A 186 -3.00 11.93 3.98
CA PRO A 186 -2.53 11.02 5.03
C PRO A 186 -3.56 10.78 6.14
N THR A 187 -4.82 11.19 5.95
CA THR A 187 -5.89 10.96 6.93
C THR A 187 -6.12 9.46 7.09
N LEU A 188 -5.96 9.00 8.34
CA LEU A 188 -6.21 7.62 8.71
C LEU A 188 -7.70 7.30 8.71
N ARG A 189 -8.06 6.15 8.14
CA ARG A 189 -9.43 5.67 8.00
C ARG A 189 -9.59 4.39 8.79
N VAL A 190 -10.52 4.38 9.73
CA VAL A 190 -10.90 3.15 10.44
C VAL A 190 -12.04 2.52 9.68
N VAL A 191 -11.86 1.28 9.23
CA VAL A 191 -12.88 0.54 8.49
C VAL A 191 -13.18 -0.80 9.11
N SER A 192 -14.45 -1.20 9.04
CA SER A 192 -14.89 -2.53 9.46
C SER A 192 -14.36 -3.60 8.49
N VAL A 193 -14.08 -4.77 9.03
CA VAL A 193 -13.58 -5.92 8.29
C VAL A 193 -14.64 -7.01 8.34
N SER A 194 -14.91 -7.63 7.19
CA SER A 194 -15.83 -8.76 7.10
C SER A 194 -15.35 -9.93 7.97
N PRO A 195 -16.26 -10.67 8.64
CA PRO A 195 -15.90 -11.89 9.34
C PRO A 195 -15.35 -12.99 8.40
N HIS A 196 -15.63 -12.88 7.10
CA HIS A 196 -15.14 -13.77 6.04
C HIS A 196 -14.05 -13.13 5.18
N VAL A 197 -13.28 -12.19 5.74
CA VAL A 197 -12.19 -11.53 5.02
C VAL A 197 -11.16 -12.55 4.53
N SER A 198 -10.78 -12.44 3.26
CA SER A 198 -9.64 -13.19 2.71
C SER A 198 -8.37 -12.37 2.91
N VAL A 199 -7.41 -12.88 3.68
CA VAL A 199 -6.13 -12.19 3.93
C VAL A 199 -5.00 -12.98 3.26
N THR A 200 -4.22 -12.29 2.45
CA THR A 200 -3.01 -12.81 1.81
C THR A 200 -1.85 -11.86 2.09
N THR A 201 -0.76 -12.39 2.64
CA THR A 201 0.48 -11.67 2.92
C THR A 201 1.63 -12.28 2.12
N LEU A 202 2.81 -11.64 2.10
CA LEU A 202 3.97 -12.19 1.41
C LEU A 202 4.89 -12.97 2.36
N ASN A 203 5.69 -13.90 1.87
CA ASN A 203 6.83 -14.46 2.61
C ASN A 203 7.96 -14.74 1.62
N GLY A 204 9.01 -13.93 1.66
CA GLY A 204 9.92 -13.78 0.53
C GLY A 204 9.12 -13.41 -0.73
N ASN A 205 9.23 -14.24 -1.77
CA ASN A 205 8.54 -14.05 -3.05
C ASN A 205 7.20 -14.82 -3.13
N GLY A 206 6.84 -15.58 -2.08
CA GLY A 206 5.61 -16.37 -2.03
C GLY A 206 4.44 -15.64 -1.40
N GLN A 207 3.22 -16.02 -1.75
CA GLN A 207 2.00 -15.60 -1.06
C GLN A 207 1.64 -16.59 0.05
N VAL A 208 1.13 -16.07 1.16
CA VAL A 208 0.71 -16.84 2.32
C VAL A 208 -0.68 -16.37 2.74
N THR A 209 -1.65 -17.28 2.72
CA THR A 209 -2.99 -17.04 3.24
C THR A 209 -2.97 -17.00 4.76
N GLY A 210 -3.75 -16.11 5.35
CA GLY A 210 -3.88 -15.99 6.80
C GLY A 210 -5.19 -15.37 7.22
N ASP A 211 -5.19 -14.87 8.45
CA ASP A 211 -6.32 -14.21 9.09
C ASP A 211 -5.94 -12.82 9.62
N LEU A 212 -6.88 -12.16 10.28
CA LEU A 212 -6.68 -10.82 10.82
C LEU A 212 -5.61 -10.78 11.94
N ALA A 213 -5.48 -11.87 12.72
CA ALA A 213 -4.44 -11.99 13.73
C ALA A 213 -3.04 -12.12 13.11
N SER A 214 -2.93 -12.88 12.03
CA SER A 214 -1.70 -13.03 11.24
C SER A 214 -1.31 -11.72 10.58
N LEU A 215 -2.28 -10.98 10.03
CA LEU A 215 -2.06 -9.63 9.51
C LEU A 215 -1.56 -8.69 10.60
N LYS A 216 -2.15 -8.71 11.80
CA LYS A 216 -1.69 -7.91 12.94
C LYS A 216 -0.23 -8.17 13.29
N ARG A 217 0.17 -9.44 13.37
CA ARG A 217 1.58 -9.82 13.59
C ARG A 217 2.46 -9.35 12.43
N ARG A 218 1.98 -9.49 11.20
CA ARG A 218 2.70 -9.10 9.98
C ARG A 218 3.01 -7.61 9.92
N ILE A 219 2.07 -6.75 10.29
CA ILE A 219 2.30 -5.29 10.27
C ILE A 219 3.20 -4.84 11.44
N ALA A 220 3.23 -5.59 12.54
CA ALA A 220 4.08 -5.27 13.70
C ALA A 220 5.59 -5.51 13.43
N THR A 221 5.93 -6.32 12.42
CA THR A 221 7.33 -6.58 12.04
C THR A 221 7.87 -5.61 10.98
N VAL A 222 7.08 -4.63 10.55
CA VAL A 222 7.48 -3.68 9.51
C VAL A 222 8.31 -2.55 10.12
N THR A 223 9.53 -2.39 9.61
CA THR A 223 10.39 -1.23 9.89
C THR A 223 10.46 -0.34 8.62
N GLY A 224 10.55 0.97 8.78
CA GLY A 224 10.65 1.92 7.66
C GLY A 224 9.32 2.23 6.95
N SER A 225 9.34 2.33 5.62
CA SER A 225 8.31 2.95 4.75
C SER A 225 6.94 2.24 4.73
N GLY A 226 6.77 1.13 5.45
CA GLY A 226 5.53 0.37 5.49
C GLY A 226 5.43 -0.70 4.39
N ARG A 227 4.46 -1.61 4.54
CA ARG A 227 4.06 -2.58 3.49
C ARG A 227 2.78 -2.08 2.82
N THR A 228 2.73 -2.11 1.50
CA THR A 228 1.56 -1.68 0.74
C THR A 228 0.57 -2.84 0.60
N TYR A 229 -0.72 -2.55 0.78
CA TYR A 229 -1.80 -3.52 0.66
C TYR A 229 -2.81 -3.06 -0.39
N ARG A 230 -3.34 -4.03 -1.16
CA ARG A 230 -4.56 -3.91 -1.96
C ARG A 230 -5.72 -4.42 -1.12
N LEU A 231 -6.77 -3.63 -0.96
CA LEU A 231 -7.98 -4.01 -0.24
C LEU A 231 -9.18 -3.94 -1.19
N THR A 232 -10.14 -4.85 -1.00
CA THR A 232 -11.46 -4.75 -1.63
C THR A 232 -12.48 -4.36 -0.57
N VAL A 233 -13.21 -3.28 -0.80
CA VAL A 233 -14.25 -2.77 0.10
C VAL A 233 -15.62 -2.94 -0.57
N HIS A 234 -16.49 -3.71 0.08
CA HIS A 234 -17.85 -3.99 -0.35
C HIS A 234 -18.82 -3.69 0.81
N ASN A 235 -19.88 -2.93 0.55
CA ASN A 235 -20.85 -2.49 1.58
C ASN A 235 -20.19 -1.84 2.82
N GLY A 236 -19.12 -1.07 2.61
CA GLY A 236 -18.40 -0.39 3.70
C GLY A 236 -17.52 -1.32 4.56
N MET A 237 -17.42 -2.60 4.21
CA MET A 237 -16.53 -3.56 4.86
C MET A 237 -15.40 -4.00 3.94
N VAL A 238 -14.24 -4.26 4.52
CA VAL A 238 -13.13 -4.90 3.84
C VAL A 238 -13.40 -6.40 3.71
N THR A 239 -13.40 -6.91 2.49
CA THR A 239 -13.62 -8.33 2.17
C THR A 239 -12.36 -9.05 1.70
N THR A 240 -11.36 -8.32 1.22
CA THR A 240 -10.06 -8.87 0.84
C THR A 240 -8.94 -7.94 1.26
N VAL A 241 -7.83 -8.50 1.73
CA VAL A 241 -6.57 -7.81 1.99
C VAL A 241 -5.44 -8.60 1.35
N THR A 242 -4.68 -7.98 0.46
CA THR A 242 -3.53 -8.60 -0.21
C THR A 242 -2.32 -7.70 -0.09
N GLU A 243 -1.24 -8.19 0.52
CA GLU A 243 0.06 -7.51 0.50
C GLU A 243 0.63 -7.48 -0.92
N ILE A 244 1.09 -6.30 -1.36
CA ILE A 244 1.66 -6.09 -2.69
C ILE A 244 3.18 -6.07 -2.58
N TYR A 245 3.83 -6.81 -3.48
CA TYR A 245 5.28 -6.74 -3.62
C TYR A 245 5.65 -5.41 -4.28
N SER A 246 6.44 -4.61 -3.57
CA SER A 246 7.07 -3.39 -4.09
C SER A 246 8.59 -3.65 -4.03
N PRO A 247 9.25 -3.92 -5.17
CA PRO A 247 10.68 -4.19 -5.23
C PRO A 247 11.52 -2.96 -4.83
#